data_AF-A0A925YXW6-F1
#
_entry.id   AF-A0A925YXW6-F1
#
_cell.length_a   1.000
_cell.length_b   1.000
_cell.length_c   1.000
_cell.angle_alpha   90.00
_cell.angle_beta   90.00
_cell.angle_gamma   90.00
#
_symmetry.space_group_name_H-M   'P 1'
#
loop_
_entity.id
_entity.type
_entity.pdbx_description
1 polymer ?
#
loop_
_entity_poly.entity_id
_entity_poly.type
_entity_poly.pdbx_seq_one_letter_code
_entity_poly.pdbx_strand_id
1 'polypeptide(L)'
;LTLQLYTQLLFAVGDYANFKELARPSTIDFNVYGEGGSRITPTENGFDVDPDGSGVRNFAIEQPNFNFKSLRGNAVLRWEYLPGSTFFFVWTQSRSSEMGASEFNFGRDVQNLWSAQPDNIFLLKITYWLNP
;
A
#
# COMPACT_ATOMS: atom_id res chain seq x y z
N LEU A 1 28.77 -14.46 16.44
CA LEU A 1 27.93 -13.30 16.06
C LEU A 1 26.90 -13.77 15.04
N THR A 2 25.64 -13.40 15.19
CA THR A 2 24.59 -13.75 14.23
C THR A 2 23.72 -12.54 13.93
N LEU A 3 23.38 -12.34 12.65
CA LEU A 3 22.40 -11.35 12.20
C LEU A 3 21.28 -12.09 11.48
N GLN A 4 20.04 -11.79 11.86
CA GLN A 4 18.84 -12.25 11.16
C GLN A 4 18.09 -11.04 10.63
N LEU A 5 17.62 -11.13 9.38
CA LEU A 5 16.90 -10.07 8.71
C LEU A 5 15.63 -10.63 8.09
N TYR A 6 14.52 -9.95 8.34
CA TYR A 6 13.25 -10.16 7.66
C TYR A 6 12.81 -8.86 7.01
N THR A 7 12.36 -8.93 5.76
CA THR A 7 11.82 -7.79 5.03
C THR A 7 10.58 -8.20 4.25
N GLN A 8 9.58 -7.31 4.25
CA GLN A 8 8.38 -7.44 3.44
C GLN A 8 8.16 -6.12 2.71
N LEU A 9 8.29 -6.18 1.39
CA LEU A 9 8.03 -5.07 0.48
C LEU A 9 6.69 -5.30 -0.22
N LEU A 10 5.90 -4.24 -0.35
CA LEU A 10 4.65 -4.27 -1.11
C LEU A 10 4.50 -2.98 -1.91
N PHE A 11 4.21 -3.15 -3.20
CA PHE A 11 3.79 -2.10 -4.11
C PHE A 11 2.48 -2.56 -4.75
N ALA A 12 1.43 -1.76 -4.63
CA ALA A 12 0.12 -2.06 -5.19
C ALA A 12 -0.42 -0.79 -5.86
N VAL A 13 -0.63 -0.85 -7.17
CA VAL A 13 -1.19 0.25 -7.95
C VAL A 13 -2.40 -0.24 -8.72
N GLY A 14 -3.47 0.54 -8.70
CA GLY A 14 -4.67 0.31 -9.50
C GLY A 14 -4.98 1.53 -10.35
N ASP A 15 -5.15 1.32 -11.65
CA ASP A 15 -5.70 2.30 -12.58
C ASP A 15 -6.98 1.74 -13.18
N TYR A 16 -8.10 2.39 -12.89
CA TYR A 16 -9.43 1.95 -13.28
C TYR A 16 -9.91 2.78 -14.46
N ALA A 17 -10.43 2.07 -15.46
CA ALA A 17 -11.03 2.65 -16.64
C ALA A 17 -12.25 1.81 -17.05
N ASN A 18 -13.04 2.33 -17.99
CA ASN A 18 -14.20 1.63 -18.57
C ASN A 18 -15.20 1.17 -17.51
N PHE A 19 -15.63 2.11 -16.66
CA PHE A 19 -16.69 1.87 -15.69
C PHE A 19 -17.96 1.40 -16.40
N LYS A 20 -18.58 0.37 -15.84
CA LYS A 20 -19.69 -0.34 -16.48
C LYS A 20 -20.53 -1.08 -15.44
N GLU A 21 -21.77 -1.34 -15.80
CA GLU A 21 -22.72 -2.15 -15.03
C GLU A 21 -23.14 -3.40 -15.80
N LEU A 22 -23.65 -4.40 -15.08
CA LEU A 22 -24.24 -5.58 -15.70
C LEU A 22 -25.53 -5.19 -16.43
N ALA A 23 -25.60 -5.52 -17.71
CA ALA A 23 -26.82 -5.31 -18.50
C ALA A 23 -27.94 -6.26 -18.06
N ARG A 24 -27.60 -7.46 -17.58
CA ARG A 24 -28.55 -8.47 -17.07
C ARG A 24 -27.95 -9.24 -15.88
N PRO A 25 -28.78 -9.66 -14.91
CA PRO A 25 -28.31 -10.53 -13.81
C PRO A 25 -27.74 -11.85 -14.33
N SER A 26 -26.70 -12.36 -13.67
CA SER A 26 -26.07 -13.65 -13.99
C SER A 26 -25.51 -13.78 -15.41
N THR A 27 -25.21 -12.66 -16.07
CA THR A 27 -24.51 -12.65 -17.36
C THR A 27 -23.15 -11.95 -17.26
N ILE A 28 -22.42 -11.94 -18.37
CA ILE A 28 -21.20 -11.14 -18.59
C ILE A 28 -21.44 -10.04 -19.64
N ASP A 29 -22.71 -9.66 -19.82
CA ASP A 29 -23.09 -8.56 -20.70
C ASP A 29 -23.04 -7.26 -19.89
N PHE A 30 -22.41 -6.21 -20.44
CA PHE A 30 -22.19 -4.96 -19.71
C PHE A 30 -22.67 -3.74 -20.50
N ASN A 31 -23.25 -2.78 -19.78
CA ASN A 31 -23.47 -1.42 -20.25
C ASN A 31 -22.27 -0.57 -19.81
N VAL A 32 -21.51 -0.03 -20.76
CA VAL A 32 -20.35 0.82 -20.46
C VAL A 32 -20.81 2.27 -20.29
N TYR A 33 -20.40 2.90 -19.18
CA TYR A 33 -20.73 4.29 -18.93
C TYR A 33 -19.96 5.21 -19.89
N GLY A 34 -20.67 6.18 -20.48
CA GLY A 34 -20.19 7.01 -21.59
C GLY A 34 -20.61 6.49 -22.98
N GLU A 35 -21.22 5.31 -23.04
CA GLU A 35 -21.81 4.75 -24.27
C GLU A 35 -23.33 4.64 -24.15
N GLY A 36 -24.03 4.45 -25.28
CA GLY A 36 -25.46 4.13 -25.27
C GLY A 36 -26.38 5.21 -24.69
N GLY A 37 -25.93 6.47 -24.62
CA GLY A 37 -26.67 7.59 -24.04
C GLY A 37 -26.31 7.88 -22.57
N SER A 38 -25.58 6.98 -21.90
CA SER A 38 -25.04 7.24 -20.58
C SER A 38 -23.91 8.27 -20.62
N ARG A 39 -23.70 8.97 -19.50
CA ARG A 39 -22.65 9.99 -19.36
C ARG A 39 -21.86 9.73 -18.09
N ILE A 40 -20.53 9.82 -18.21
CA ILE A 40 -19.62 9.83 -17.08
C ILE A 40 -18.85 11.15 -17.10
N THR A 41 -18.86 11.87 -15.99
CA THR A 41 -18.22 13.18 -15.86
C THR A 41 -17.19 13.11 -14.73
N PRO A 42 -15.89 13.36 -15.01
CA PRO A 42 -14.88 13.40 -13.96
C PRO A 42 -15.11 14.58 -13.02
N THR A 43 -14.85 14.37 -11.74
CA THR A 43 -14.94 15.34 -10.64
C THR A 43 -13.60 15.39 -9.89
N GLU A 44 -13.46 16.26 -8.89
CA GLU A 44 -12.22 16.35 -8.10
C GLU A 44 -11.85 15.05 -7.38
N ASN A 45 -12.84 14.28 -6.93
CA ASN A 45 -12.64 13.09 -6.09
C ASN A 45 -13.22 11.81 -6.72
N GLY A 46 -13.38 11.76 -8.04
CA GLY A 46 -13.90 10.58 -8.74
C GLY A 46 -14.75 10.95 -9.96
N PHE A 47 -15.91 10.32 -10.11
CA PHE A 47 -16.77 10.45 -11.28
C PHE A 47 -18.24 10.59 -10.89
N ASP A 48 -18.96 11.49 -11.56
CA ASP A 48 -20.43 11.53 -11.54
C ASP A 48 -20.95 10.76 -12.76
N VAL A 49 -21.81 9.78 -12.52
CA VAL A 49 -22.33 8.85 -13.52
C VAL A 49 -23.82 9.04 -13.68
N ASP A 50 -24.24 9.32 -14.91
CA ASP A 50 -25.62 9.33 -15.38
C ASP A 50 -25.83 8.11 -16.29
N PRO A 51 -26.42 7.01 -15.78
CA PRO A 51 -26.46 5.73 -16.49
C PRO A 51 -27.44 5.72 -17.68
N ASP A 52 -28.46 6.59 -17.68
CA ASP A 52 -29.49 6.64 -18.73
C ASP A 52 -29.49 7.96 -19.52
N GLY A 53 -28.65 8.93 -19.13
CA GLY A 53 -28.54 10.24 -19.79
C GLY A 53 -29.72 11.17 -19.46
N SER A 54 -30.57 10.81 -18.50
CA SER A 54 -31.76 11.61 -18.12
C SER A 54 -31.43 12.76 -17.18
N GLY A 55 -30.29 12.69 -16.47
CA GLY A 55 -29.88 13.63 -15.43
C GLY A 55 -30.67 13.56 -14.13
N VAL A 56 -31.54 12.55 -13.94
CA VAL A 56 -32.42 12.44 -12.75
C VAL A 56 -31.92 11.37 -11.76
N ARG A 57 -31.15 10.38 -12.21
CA ARG A 57 -30.73 9.21 -11.40
C ARG A 57 -29.22 9.00 -11.42
N ASN A 58 -28.50 10.06 -11.10
CA ASN A 58 -27.05 10.04 -11.10
C ASN A 58 -26.50 9.47 -9.79
N PHE A 59 -25.30 8.91 -9.85
CA PHE A 59 -24.56 8.47 -8.68
C PHE A 59 -23.07 8.77 -8.85
N ALA A 60 -22.37 8.93 -7.73
CA ALA A 60 -20.94 9.16 -7.73
C ALA A 60 -20.16 7.86 -7.53
N ILE A 61 -19.04 7.74 -8.25
CA ILE A 61 -17.98 6.77 -8.01
C ILE A 61 -16.80 7.53 -7.42
N GLU A 62 -16.39 7.21 -6.19
CA GLU A 62 -15.18 7.78 -5.60
C GLU A 62 -13.94 7.34 -6.37
N GLN A 63 -12.90 8.18 -6.39
CA GLN A 63 -11.67 7.93 -7.15
C GLN A 63 -11.07 6.57 -6.76
N PRO A 64 -11.16 5.54 -7.63
CA PRO A 64 -10.77 4.19 -7.26
C PRO A 64 -9.28 3.95 -7.49
N ASN A 65 -8.60 4.84 -8.21
CA ASN A 65 -7.18 4.71 -8.50
C ASN A 65 -6.38 4.92 -7.23
N PHE A 66 -5.49 3.98 -6.94
CA PHE A 66 -4.67 4.01 -5.73
C PHE A 66 -3.21 3.68 -6.08
N ASN A 67 -2.28 4.23 -5.29
CA ASN A 67 -0.88 3.86 -5.32
C ASN A 67 -0.38 3.66 -3.87
N PHE A 68 -0.37 2.40 -3.44
CA PHE A 68 -0.03 1.98 -2.09
C PHE A 68 1.34 1.31 -2.04
N LYS A 69 2.16 1.71 -1.07
CA LYS A 69 3.53 1.23 -0.89
C LYS A 69 3.78 0.97 0.57
N SER A 70 4.39 -0.16 0.91
CA SER A 70 4.84 -0.41 2.28
C SER A 70 6.12 -1.22 2.34
N LEU A 71 6.89 -0.95 3.39
CA LEU A 71 8.08 -1.70 3.77
C LEU A 71 7.99 -2.02 5.25
N ARG A 72 8.07 -3.31 5.59
CA ARG A 72 8.23 -3.80 6.97
C ARG A 72 9.57 -4.52 7.06
N GLY A 73 10.34 -4.23 8.09
CA GLY A 73 11.66 -4.80 8.32
C GLY A 73 11.88 -5.16 9.78
N ASN A 74 12.54 -6.28 10.03
CA ASN A 74 12.98 -6.71 11.35
C ASN A 74 14.44 -7.19 11.25
N ALA A 75 15.33 -6.59 12.02
CA ALA A 75 16.72 -6.99 12.15
C ALA A 75 17.02 -7.42 13.59
N VAL A 76 17.60 -8.60 13.77
CA VAL A 76 18.02 -9.14 15.07
C VAL A 76 19.51 -9.45 15.03
N LEU A 77 20.29 -8.65 15.75
CA LEU A 77 21.70 -8.91 15.99
C LEU A 77 21.84 -9.61 17.34
N ARG A 78 22.53 -10.75 17.36
CA ARG A 78 22.97 -11.44 18.58
C ARG A 78 24.48 -11.60 18.57
N TRP A 79 25.12 -11.07 19.61
CA TRP A 79 26.55 -11.15 19.80
C TRP A 79 26.86 -11.77 21.16
N GLU A 80 27.66 -12.84 21.18
CA GLU A 80 28.30 -13.32 22.40
C GLU A 80 29.66 -12.64 22.53
N TYR A 81 29.79 -11.74 23.51
CA TYR A 81 30.98 -10.88 23.66
C TYR A 81 31.95 -11.42 24.73
N LEU A 82 31.46 -12.26 25.64
CA LEU A 82 32.23 -13.09 26.56
C LEU A 82 31.53 -14.45 26.66
N PRO A 83 32.23 -15.53 27.04
CA PRO A 83 31.60 -16.83 27.27
C PRO A 83 30.40 -16.68 28.23
N GLY A 84 29.21 -17.06 27.76
CA GLY A 84 27.97 -16.94 28.55
C GLY A 84 27.38 -15.54 28.68
N SER A 85 27.99 -14.50 28.09
CA SER A 85 27.46 -13.14 28.06
C SER A 85 27.04 -12.74 26.65
N THR A 86 25.77 -12.36 26.49
CA THR A 86 25.16 -12.07 25.19
C THR A 86 24.54 -10.68 25.12
N PHE A 87 24.75 -10.02 24.00
CA PHE A 87 24.11 -8.79 23.59
C PHE A 87 23.12 -9.07 22.46
N PHE A 88 21.91 -8.49 22.57
CA PHE A 88 20.92 -8.48 21.51
C PHE A 88 20.57 -7.03 21.17
N PHE A 89 20.57 -6.73 19.87
CA PHE A 89 19.98 -5.52 19.31
C PHE A 89 18.91 -5.92 18.32
N VAL A 90 17.69 -5.48 18.58
CA VAL A 90 16.54 -5.70 17.70
C VAL A 90 16.08 -4.35 17.18
N TRP A 91 15.94 -4.25 15.87
CA TRP A 91 15.40 -3.09 15.19
C TRP A 91 14.23 -3.52 14.32
N THR A 92 13.05 -3.02 14.65
CA THR A 92 11.85 -3.16 13.83
C THR A 92 11.55 -1.83 13.18
N GLN A 93 11.26 -1.85 11.88
CA GLN A 93 10.88 -0.67 11.13
C GLN A 93 9.66 -0.96 10.27
N SER A 94 8.70 -0.05 10.26
CA SER A 94 7.63 -0.02 9.26
C SER A 94 7.51 1.35 8.64
N ARG A 95 7.15 1.38 7.36
CA ARG A 95 6.77 2.61 6.66
C ARG A 95 5.73 2.26 5.61
N SER A 96 4.81 3.18 5.40
CA SER A 96 3.81 3.09 4.34
C SER A 96 3.52 4.46 3.76
N SER A 97 3.19 4.48 2.49
CA SER A 97 2.73 5.68 1.79
C SER A 97 1.58 5.29 0.88
N GLU A 98 0.53 6.08 0.95
CA GLU A 98 -0.59 6.03 0.02
C GLU A 98 -0.68 7.40 -0.64
N MET A 99 -0.67 7.41 -1.97
CA MET A 99 -0.94 8.62 -2.74
C MET A 99 -2.10 8.32 -3.70
N GLY A 100 -2.93 9.35 -3.93
CA GLY A 100 -3.99 9.29 -4.93
C GLY A 100 -3.44 9.07 -6.35
N ALA A 101 -4.37 8.76 -7.26
CA ALA A 101 -4.23 8.55 -8.70
C ALA A 101 -2.93 9.11 -9.34
N SER A 102 -1.84 8.37 -9.22
CA SER A 102 -0.56 8.70 -9.83
C SER A 102 -0.08 7.46 -10.57
N GLU A 103 0.33 7.65 -11.83
CA GLU A 103 0.89 6.59 -12.66
C GLU A 103 1.98 5.82 -11.91
N PHE A 104 1.95 4.49 -11.99
CA PHE A 104 3.01 3.67 -11.42
C PHE A 104 4.33 4.03 -12.08
N ASN A 105 5.30 4.41 -11.25
CA ASN A 105 6.67 4.60 -11.70
C ASN A 105 7.58 4.02 -10.63
N PHE A 106 8.16 2.85 -10.92
CA PHE A 106 8.95 2.11 -9.95
C PHE A 106 10.05 2.96 -9.28
N GLY A 107 10.80 3.76 -10.03
CA GLY A 107 11.88 4.58 -9.48
C GLY A 107 11.38 5.67 -8.52
N ARG A 108 10.40 6.46 -8.96
CA ARG A 108 9.76 7.49 -8.13
C ARG A 108 9.05 6.88 -6.92
N ASP A 109 8.43 5.73 -7.09
CA ASP A 109 7.64 5.06 -6.06
C ASP A 109 8.52 4.47 -4.97
N VAL A 110 9.65 3.88 -5.36
CA VAL A 110 10.69 3.47 -4.42
C VAL A 110 11.24 4.69 -3.67
N GLN A 111 11.59 5.79 -4.35
CA GLN A 111 12.06 7.02 -3.71
C GLN A 111 11.05 7.56 -2.69
N ASN A 112 9.76 7.60 -3.06
CA ASN A 112 8.67 8.05 -2.19
C ASN A 112 8.50 7.16 -0.96
N LEU A 113 8.67 5.84 -1.12
CA LEU A 113 8.67 4.91 0.01
C LEU A 113 9.88 5.13 0.93
N TRP A 114 11.05 5.47 0.37
CA TRP A 114 12.24 5.78 1.18
C TRP A 114 12.14 7.11 1.93
N SER A 115 11.42 8.10 1.38
CA SER A 115 11.15 9.39 2.02
C SER A 115 9.95 9.38 2.98
N ALA A 116 9.08 8.37 2.90
CA ALA A 116 7.94 8.22 3.81
C ALA A 116 8.43 8.11 5.26
N GLN A 117 7.74 8.79 6.18
CA GLN A 117 8.09 8.80 7.59
C GLN A 117 8.09 7.37 8.15
N PRO A 118 9.22 6.88 8.70
CA PRO A 118 9.30 5.54 9.21
C PRO A 118 8.96 5.48 10.71
N ASP A 119 8.22 4.45 11.10
CA ASP A 119 8.09 4.04 12.50
C ASP A 119 9.24 3.11 12.84
N ASN A 120 10.00 3.44 13.89
CA ASN A 120 11.17 2.68 14.33
C ASN A 120 11.01 2.26 15.79
N ILE A 121 11.16 0.97 16.06
CA ILE A 121 11.16 0.39 17.40
C ILE A 121 12.51 -0.30 17.62
N PHE A 122 13.18 0.04 18.72
CA PHE A 122 14.46 -0.52 19.10
C PHE A 122 14.33 -1.27 20.43
N LEU A 123 14.98 -2.44 20.52
CA LEU A 123 15.13 -3.18 21.75
C LEU A 123 16.59 -3.57 21.94
N LEU A 124 17.08 -3.33 23.16
CA LEU A 124 18.40 -3.72 23.60
C LEU A 124 18.24 -4.70 24.76
N LYS A 125 18.97 -5.81 24.70
CA LYS A 125 19.05 -6.76 25.81
C LYS A 125 20.50 -7.18 26.03
N ILE A 126 20.95 -7.08 27.27
CA ILE A 126 22.29 -7.46 27.69
C ILE A 126 22.15 -8.55 28.74
N THR A 127 22.95 -9.59 28.63
CA THR A 127 23.06 -10.65 29.61
C THR A 127 24.53 -10.84 29.92
N TYR A 128 24.87 -10.74 31.19
CA TYR A 128 26.23 -10.84 31.68
C TYR A 128 26.33 -12.00 32.66
N TRP A 129 27.28 -12.90 32.40
CA TRP A 129 27.57 -14.01 33.29
C TRP A 129 28.66 -13.61 34.29
N LEU A 130 28.33 -13.59 35.58
CA LEU A 130 29.27 -13.35 36.67
C LEU A 130 29.92 -14.68 37.05
N ASN A 131 31.23 -14.81 36.82
CA ASN A 131 32.01 -15.87 37.45
C ASN A 131 32.53 -15.35 38.80
N PRO A 132 32.23 -16.04 39.93
CA PRO A 132 32.87 -15.80 41.22
C PRO A 132 34.32 -16.30 41.25
#